data_AF-A0A2D2CXA0-F1
#
_entry.id   AF-A0A2D2CXA0-F1
#
_cell.length_a   1.000
_cell.length_b   1.000
_cell.length_c   1.000
_cell.angle_alpha   90.00
_cell.angle_beta   90.00
_cell.angle_gamma   90.00
#
_symmetry.space_group_name_H-M   'P 1'
#
loop_
_entity.id
_entity.type
_entity.pdbx_description
1 polymer ?
#
loop_
_entity_poly.entity_id
_entity_poly.type
_entity_poly.pdbx_seq_one_letter_code
_entity_poly.pdbx_strand_id
1 'polypeptide(L)'
;MQEADERDWNELEARYREECAALLGDARRHLEQRVAGEQAKIENALAGFSRDFDAWLARERRGEASPKPNLSTLFEIWLERAPRSSDAAAERAKRRAAEAEAEALRDRLGAETARAEELERRLREAEAAVPPPAPRRGRTPGVVAVLLAAALGAMLAAAAFAPRLADSRRTADAPTQQAAETPTPPAAEEARAEAPAEAPTPPAPSPAPAAAPEPERTAAFRLAFDNRDIAGAQIAALRNVDQPGCLAACRRRADCRAYVFDKWNHACRLKADAIAFTLNPRATSGLRDDSPLPRAPAGPIAMERYPSRAFPGEGYRIDASEGPQACEALCRDDAVCVAFTFRLDEGVCHLFATTGEYFPNALADSGGKRQN
;
A
#
# COMPACT_ATOMS: atom_id res chain seq x y z
N MET A 1 37.04 37.52 4.40
CA MET A 1 36.63 36.51 3.38
C MET A 1 36.58 35.10 3.96
N GLN A 2 37.48 34.67 4.85
CA GLN A 2 37.40 33.32 5.45
C GLN A 2 36.17 33.09 6.34
N GLU A 3 35.69 34.09 7.09
CA GLU A 3 34.52 33.93 7.97
C GLU A 3 33.17 33.77 7.25
N ALA A 4 33.07 34.15 5.97
CA ALA A 4 31.83 33.99 5.20
C ALA A 4 31.65 32.56 4.68
N ASP A 5 32.77 31.89 4.38
CA ASP A 5 32.83 30.50 3.89
C ASP A 5 32.51 29.49 5.02
N GLU A 6 32.94 29.82 6.24
CA GLU A 6 32.69 28.99 7.42
C GLU A 6 31.23 29.01 7.87
N ARG A 7 30.49 30.11 7.66
CA ARG A 7 29.04 30.17 7.95
C ARG A 7 28.22 29.35 6.95
N ASP A 8 28.54 29.43 5.67
CA ASP A 8 27.82 28.68 4.62
C ASP A 8 27.98 27.17 4.84
N TRP A 9 29.16 26.73 5.26
CA TRP A 9 29.40 25.33 5.59
C TRP A 9 28.66 24.90 6.87
N ASN A 10 28.62 25.72 7.93
CA ASN A 10 27.83 25.36 9.11
C ASN A 10 26.32 25.22 8.81
N GLU A 11 25.77 26.06 7.92
CA GLU A 11 24.37 25.98 7.50
C GLU A 11 24.09 24.73 6.65
N LEU A 12 24.97 24.41 5.69
CA LEU A 12 24.83 23.22 4.86
C LEU A 12 24.98 21.93 5.69
N GLU A 13 25.92 21.89 6.65
CA GLU A 13 26.06 20.76 7.57
C GLU A 13 24.81 20.58 8.43
N ALA A 14 24.25 21.67 8.98
CA ALA A 14 23.02 21.62 9.77
C ALA A 14 21.85 21.06 8.95
N ARG A 15 21.69 21.52 7.70
CA ARG A 15 20.65 21.02 6.78
C ARG A 15 20.83 19.53 6.48
N TYR A 16 22.05 19.10 6.20
CA TYR A 16 22.35 17.70 5.94
C TYR A 16 22.04 16.81 7.16
N ARG A 17 22.39 17.27 8.37
CA ARG A 17 22.05 16.56 9.61
C ARG A 17 20.54 16.43 9.82
N GLU A 18 19.77 17.47 9.50
CA GLU A 18 18.31 17.44 9.57
C GLU A 18 17.70 16.45 8.57
N GLU A 19 18.17 16.45 7.32
CA GLU A 19 17.74 15.50 6.28
C GLU A 19 18.06 14.06 6.66
N CYS A 20 19.27 13.79 7.18
CA CYS A 20 19.64 12.47 7.69
C CYS A 20 18.77 12.04 8.88
N ALA A 21 18.47 12.94 9.81
CA ALA A 21 17.62 12.64 10.97
C ALA A 21 16.19 12.30 10.53
N ALA A 22 15.64 13.00 9.54
CA ALA A 22 14.33 12.71 8.97
C ALA A 22 14.28 11.31 8.32
N LEU A 23 15.28 10.98 7.49
CA LEU A 23 15.39 9.66 6.84
C LEU A 23 15.51 8.51 7.85
N LEU A 24 16.31 8.68 8.90
CA LEU A 24 16.43 7.69 9.97
C LEU A 24 15.11 7.55 10.77
N GLY A 25 14.39 8.64 10.96
CA GLY A 25 13.06 8.64 11.59
C GLY A 25 12.03 7.86 10.77
N ASP A 26 12.01 8.03 9.45
CA ASP A 26 11.14 7.27 8.54
C ASP A 26 11.49 5.78 8.51
N ALA A 27 12.78 5.46 8.39
CA ALA A 27 13.26 4.08 8.41
C ALA A 27 12.87 3.36 9.71
N ARG A 28 12.98 4.05 10.87
CA ARG A 28 12.55 3.52 12.16
C ARG A 28 11.05 3.25 12.21
N ARG A 29 10.21 4.20 11.77
CA ARG A 29 8.75 4.01 11.71
C ARG A 29 8.36 2.82 10.84
N HIS A 30 9.03 2.66 9.70
CA HIS A 30 8.78 1.54 8.80
C HIS A 30 9.13 0.19 9.44
N LEU A 31 10.26 0.11 10.17
CA LEU A 31 10.64 -1.08 10.93
C LEU A 31 9.64 -1.38 12.05
N GLU A 32 9.22 -0.37 12.81
CA GLU A 32 8.21 -0.52 13.87
C GLU A 32 6.87 -1.04 13.30
N GLN A 33 6.43 -0.55 12.14
CA GLN A 33 5.25 -1.05 11.44
C GLN A 33 5.40 -2.51 11.00
N ARG A 34 6.57 -2.92 10.47
CA ARG A 34 6.83 -4.32 10.11
C ARG A 34 6.80 -5.24 11.33
N VAL A 35 7.42 -4.83 12.44
CA VAL A 35 7.41 -5.60 13.68
C VAL A 35 5.99 -5.75 14.22
N ALA A 36 5.21 -4.65 14.25
CA ALA A 36 3.80 -4.70 14.65
C ALA A 36 2.96 -5.62 13.75
N GLY A 37 3.20 -5.59 12.44
CA GLY A 37 2.54 -6.47 11.48
C GLY A 37 2.85 -7.96 11.69
N GLU A 38 4.12 -8.31 11.93
CA GLU A 38 4.52 -9.68 12.26
C GLU A 38 3.95 -10.14 13.61
N GLN A 39 3.94 -9.26 14.61
CA GLN A 39 3.37 -9.57 15.92
C GLN A 39 1.86 -9.84 15.83
N ALA A 40 1.11 -9.04 15.05
CA ALA A 40 -0.30 -9.28 14.79
C ALA A 40 -0.55 -10.62 14.08
N LYS A 41 0.34 -11.06 13.18
CA LYS A 41 0.23 -12.40 12.56
C LYS A 41 0.38 -13.52 13.60
N ILE A 42 1.34 -13.38 14.51
CA ILE A 42 1.57 -14.34 15.61
C ILE A 42 0.34 -14.41 16.52
N GLU A 43 -0.18 -13.25 16.94
CA GLU A 43 -1.37 -13.18 17.80
C GLU A 43 -2.60 -13.80 17.13
N ASN A 44 -2.83 -13.54 15.84
CA ASN A 44 -3.91 -14.15 15.08
C ASN A 44 -3.76 -15.68 14.97
N ALA A 45 -2.53 -16.18 14.78
CA ALA A 45 -2.25 -17.59 14.73
C ALA A 45 -2.52 -18.29 16.08
N LEU A 46 -2.07 -17.66 17.19
CA LEU A 46 -2.34 -18.14 18.55
C LEU A 46 -3.84 -18.13 18.88
N ALA A 47 -4.57 -17.09 18.46
CA ALA A 47 -6.02 -17.03 18.62
C ALA A 47 -6.73 -18.15 17.84
N GLY A 48 -6.23 -18.50 16.64
CA GLY A 48 -6.68 -19.65 15.87
C GLY A 48 -6.48 -20.97 16.63
N PHE A 49 -5.26 -21.20 17.13
CA PHE A 49 -4.93 -22.38 17.93
C PHE A 49 -5.82 -22.50 19.18
N SER A 50 -6.04 -21.40 19.92
CA SER A 50 -6.90 -21.40 21.11
C SER A 50 -8.32 -21.85 20.78
N ARG A 51 -8.92 -21.34 19.69
CA ARG A 51 -10.27 -21.73 19.27
C ARG A 51 -10.36 -23.22 18.90
N ASP A 52 -9.35 -23.73 18.19
CA ASP A 52 -9.31 -25.15 17.80
C ASP A 52 -9.16 -26.06 19.02
N PHE A 53 -8.37 -25.63 20.00
CA PHE A 53 -8.19 -26.33 21.27
C PHE A 53 -9.48 -26.35 22.10
N ASP A 54 -10.17 -25.21 22.22
CA ASP A 54 -11.47 -25.11 22.91
C ASP A 54 -12.54 -25.98 22.23
N ALA A 55 -12.56 -26.00 20.89
CA ALA A 55 -13.46 -26.87 20.13
C ALA A 55 -13.18 -28.36 20.38
N TRP A 56 -11.90 -28.74 20.48
CA TRP A 56 -11.50 -30.10 20.86
C TRP A 56 -11.93 -30.44 22.29
N LEU A 57 -11.69 -29.56 23.26
CA LEU A 57 -12.14 -29.75 24.65
C LEU A 57 -13.67 -29.92 24.73
N ALA A 58 -14.42 -29.15 23.94
CA ALA A 58 -15.88 -29.26 23.89
C ALA A 58 -16.35 -30.63 23.36
N ARG A 59 -15.65 -31.21 22.37
CA ARG A 59 -15.92 -32.59 21.88
C ARG A 59 -15.64 -33.63 22.96
N GLU A 60 -14.51 -33.51 23.65
CA GLU A 60 -14.12 -34.43 24.72
C GLU A 60 -15.17 -34.43 25.86
N ARG A 61 -15.67 -33.26 26.25
CA ARG A 61 -16.75 -33.13 27.26
C ARG A 61 -18.06 -33.80 26.85
N ARG A 62 -18.32 -33.96 25.54
CA ARG A 62 -19.51 -34.65 25.03
C ARG A 62 -19.32 -36.16 24.91
N GLY A 63 -18.15 -36.70 25.27
CA GLY A 63 -17.84 -38.12 25.11
C GLY A 63 -17.71 -38.56 23.64
N GLU A 64 -17.57 -37.60 22.71
CA GLU A 64 -17.26 -37.88 21.32
C GLU A 64 -15.80 -38.37 21.26
N ALA A 65 -15.62 -39.70 21.26
CA ALA A 65 -14.31 -40.34 21.34
C ALA A 65 -13.37 -39.85 20.22
N SER A 66 -12.56 -38.85 20.54
CA SER A 66 -11.38 -38.50 19.76
C SER A 66 -10.18 -39.21 20.39
N PRO A 67 -9.28 -39.81 19.60
CA PRO A 67 -8.02 -40.30 20.13
C PRO A 67 -7.32 -39.13 20.82
N LYS A 68 -7.07 -39.23 22.14
CA LYS A 68 -6.40 -38.19 22.92
C LYS A 68 -5.06 -37.86 22.25
N PRO A 69 -4.96 -36.73 21.54
CA PRO A 69 -3.69 -36.36 20.99
C PRO A 69 -2.86 -35.84 22.15
N ASN A 70 -1.63 -36.33 22.25
CA ASN A 70 -0.61 -35.68 23.08
C ASN A 70 -0.55 -34.18 22.66
N LEU A 71 -0.44 -33.25 23.60
CA LEU A 71 -0.36 -31.80 23.33
C LEU A 71 0.75 -31.46 22.30
N SER A 72 1.88 -32.17 22.36
CA SER A 72 2.95 -32.08 21.36
C SER A 72 2.47 -32.57 19.99
N THR A 73 1.63 -33.60 19.92
CA THR A 73 1.04 -34.09 18.67
C THR A 73 0.01 -33.11 18.11
N LEU A 74 -0.76 -32.40 18.95
CA LEU A 74 -1.64 -31.31 18.48
C LEU A 74 -0.84 -30.14 17.91
N PHE A 75 0.25 -29.76 18.57
CA PHE A 75 1.12 -28.68 18.13
C PHE A 75 1.85 -29.04 16.81
N GLU A 76 2.36 -30.27 16.69
CA GLU A 76 2.94 -30.83 15.46
C GLU A 76 1.89 -30.90 14.35
N ILE A 77 0.70 -31.46 14.60
CA ILE A 77 -0.38 -31.53 13.59
C ILE A 77 -0.83 -30.13 13.15
N TRP A 78 -0.85 -29.16 14.06
CA TRP A 78 -1.20 -27.77 13.73
C TRP A 78 -0.09 -27.08 12.93
N LEU A 79 1.19 -27.29 13.27
CA LEU A 79 2.33 -26.85 12.45
C LEU A 79 2.36 -27.53 11.07
N GLU A 80 1.90 -28.78 10.97
CA GLU A 80 1.82 -29.53 9.72
C GLU A 80 0.56 -29.23 8.89
N ARG A 81 -0.54 -28.77 9.52
CA ARG A 81 -1.78 -28.33 8.86
C ARG A 81 -1.84 -26.83 8.59
N ALA A 82 -1.08 -26.01 9.30
CA ALA A 82 -0.73 -24.68 8.85
C ALA A 82 -0.22 -24.85 7.41
N PRO A 83 -0.81 -24.13 6.44
CA PRO A 83 -0.80 -24.54 5.05
C PRO A 83 0.63 -24.89 4.65
N ARG A 84 0.87 -26.18 4.43
CA ARG A 84 1.95 -26.68 3.57
C ARG A 84 1.61 -26.21 2.16
N SER A 85 1.54 -24.90 1.95
CA SER A 85 1.54 -24.38 0.61
C SER A 85 2.92 -24.75 0.06
N SER A 86 2.95 -25.09 -1.21
CA SER A 86 4.17 -25.17 -2.02
C SER A 86 5.10 -23.95 -1.85
N ASP A 87 4.62 -22.88 -1.21
CA ASP A 87 5.36 -21.67 -0.92
C ASP A 87 6.35 -21.83 0.25
N ALA A 88 6.27 -22.85 1.12
CA ALA A 88 7.25 -22.97 2.23
C ALA A 88 8.70 -23.19 1.76
N ALA A 89 8.89 -23.86 0.61
CA ALA A 89 10.19 -23.97 -0.04
C ALA A 89 10.59 -22.66 -0.73
N ALA A 90 9.63 -22.03 -1.42
CA ALA A 90 9.83 -20.73 -2.07
C ALA A 90 10.19 -19.64 -1.05
N GLU A 91 9.56 -19.63 0.12
CA GLU A 91 9.77 -18.62 1.15
C GLU A 91 11.09 -18.83 1.90
N ARG A 92 11.52 -20.08 2.07
CA ARG A 92 12.89 -20.38 2.52
C ARG A 92 13.93 -19.95 1.49
N ALA A 93 13.64 -20.11 0.19
CA ALA A 93 14.53 -19.63 -0.86
C ALA A 93 14.60 -18.09 -0.88
N LYS A 94 13.46 -17.40 -0.79
CA LYS A 94 13.41 -15.93 -0.67
C LYS A 94 14.15 -15.43 0.56
N ARG A 95 13.99 -16.09 1.71
CA ARG A 95 14.70 -15.72 2.94
C ARG A 95 16.22 -15.86 2.79
N ARG A 96 16.70 -16.95 2.18
CA ARG A 96 18.12 -17.13 1.88
C ARG A 96 18.65 -16.10 0.89
N ALA A 97 17.87 -15.76 -0.14
CA ALA A 97 18.24 -14.72 -1.09
C ALA A 97 18.35 -13.35 -0.40
N ALA A 98 17.38 -13.00 0.45
CA ALA A 98 17.41 -11.77 1.23
C ALA A 98 18.58 -11.73 2.23
N GLU A 99 18.88 -12.85 2.89
CA GLU A 99 20.05 -12.95 3.79
C GLU A 99 21.37 -12.77 3.02
N ALA A 100 21.50 -13.36 1.82
CA ALA A 100 22.68 -13.19 0.96
C ALA A 100 22.83 -11.76 0.43
N GLU A 101 21.72 -11.11 0.04
CA GLU A 101 21.73 -9.71 -0.38
C GLU A 101 22.14 -8.77 0.76
N ALA A 102 21.63 -9.02 1.97
CA ALA A 102 22.00 -8.26 3.16
C ALA A 102 23.49 -8.41 3.49
N GLU A 103 24.08 -9.60 3.31
CA GLU A 103 25.51 -9.84 3.46
C GLU A 103 26.33 -9.09 2.40
N ALA A 104 25.93 -9.15 1.12
CA ALA A 104 26.59 -8.42 0.04
C ALA A 104 26.57 -6.89 0.25
N LEU A 105 25.47 -6.34 0.78
CA LEU A 105 25.38 -4.92 1.13
C LEU A 105 26.32 -4.55 2.28
N ARG A 106 26.46 -5.41 3.31
CA ARG A 106 27.42 -5.18 4.40
C ARG A 106 28.85 -5.18 3.90
N ASP A 107 29.20 -6.11 3.02
CA ASP A 107 30.55 -6.17 2.42
C ASP A 107 30.85 -4.92 1.59
N ARG A 108 29.88 -4.45 0.80
CA ARG A 108 30.02 -3.22 0.02
C ARG A 108 30.21 -2.00 0.92
N LEU A 109 29.46 -1.90 2.00
CA LEU A 109 29.62 -0.82 2.99
C LEU A 109 30.99 -0.88 3.66
N GLY A 110 31.47 -2.08 4.01
CA GLY A 110 32.82 -2.27 4.55
C GLY A 110 33.91 -1.83 3.57
N ALA A 111 33.77 -2.14 2.29
CA ALA A 111 34.73 -1.73 1.25
C ALA A 111 34.78 -0.21 1.05
N GLU A 112 33.64 0.47 1.08
CA GLU A 112 33.61 1.95 1.00
C GLU A 112 34.19 2.61 2.25
N THR A 113 33.93 2.06 3.45
CA THR A 113 34.58 2.53 4.69
C THR A 113 36.11 2.41 4.62
N ALA A 114 36.63 1.28 4.14
CA ALA A 114 38.08 1.09 3.96
C ALA A 114 38.68 2.06 2.92
N ARG A 115 37.93 2.39 1.85
CA ARG A 115 38.36 3.43 0.89
C ARG A 115 38.41 4.82 1.52
N ALA A 116 37.43 5.15 2.37
CA ALA A 116 37.42 6.42 3.09
C ALA A 116 38.62 6.55 4.04
N GLU A 117 38.91 5.50 4.83
CA GLU A 117 40.09 5.46 5.72
C GLU A 117 41.41 5.59 4.93
N GLU A 118 41.50 4.97 3.75
CA GLU A 118 42.67 5.11 2.88
C GLU A 118 42.86 6.55 2.39
N LEU A 119 41.77 7.20 1.99
CA LEU A 119 41.82 8.60 1.57
C LEU A 119 42.24 9.52 2.73
N GLU A 120 41.73 9.29 3.94
CA GLU A 120 42.15 10.03 5.13
C GLU A 120 43.64 9.85 5.42
N ARG A 121 44.16 8.62 5.29
CA ARG A 121 45.58 8.34 5.45
C ARG A 121 46.42 9.11 4.44
N ARG A 122 46.04 9.09 3.17
CA ARG A 122 46.73 9.83 2.10
C ARG A 122 46.69 11.34 2.32
N LEU A 123 45.59 11.86 2.86
CA LEU A 123 45.48 13.28 3.22
C LEU A 123 46.48 13.64 4.31
N ARG A 124 46.58 12.84 5.39
CA ARG A 124 47.55 13.08 6.47
C ARG A 124 49.00 12.98 6.01
N GLU A 125 49.31 12.02 5.13
CA GLU A 125 50.64 11.90 4.53
C GLU A 125 50.99 13.13 3.67
N ALA A 126 50.03 13.62 2.88
CA ALA A 126 50.20 14.82 2.07
C ALA A 126 50.40 16.07 2.95
N GLU A 127 49.64 16.22 4.04
CA GLU A 127 49.80 17.30 5.00
C GLU A 127 51.18 17.28 5.69
N ALA A 128 51.66 16.10 6.08
CA ALA A 128 52.98 15.94 6.69
C ALA A 128 54.14 16.21 5.71
N ALA A 129 53.91 16.01 4.41
CA ALA A 129 54.90 16.29 3.37
C ALA A 129 55.02 17.79 3.04
N VAL A 130 54.08 18.63 3.46
CA VAL A 130 54.18 20.09 3.27
C VAL A 130 55.28 20.61 4.21
N PRO A 131 56.43 21.09 3.68
CA PRO A 131 57.50 21.59 4.54
C PRO A 131 56.98 22.76 5.38
N PRO A 132 57.38 22.86 6.66
CA PRO A 132 56.97 23.98 7.49
C PRO A 132 57.36 25.28 6.81
N PRO A 133 56.50 26.30 6.83
CA PRO A 133 56.77 27.56 6.14
C PRO A 133 58.10 28.12 6.66
N ALA A 134 59.09 28.23 5.76
CA ALA A 134 60.39 28.77 6.11
C ALA A 134 60.21 30.14 6.78
N PRO A 135 60.98 30.46 7.85
CA PRO A 135 60.85 31.72 8.55
C PRO A 135 61.03 32.87 7.56
N ARG A 136 59.95 33.63 7.34
CA ARG A 136 59.90 34.73 6.36
C ARG A 136 60.85 35.85 6.78
N ARG A 137 62.11 35.82 6.31
CA ARG A 137 62.96 37.01 6.30
C ARG A 137 62.57 37.90 5.13
N GLY A 138 61.89 39.00 5.43
CA GLY A 138 61.69 40.17 4.57
C GLY A 138 60.91 39.91 3.27
N ARG A 139 59.58 39.94 3.33
CA ARG A 139 58.73 39.81 2.13
C ARG A 139 58.34 41.19 1.60
N THR A 140 58.80 41.49 0.39
CA THR A 140 58.30 42.58 -0.46
C THR A 140 56.87 42.27 -0.95
N PRO A 141 55.99 43.28 -1.08
CA PRO A 141 54.53 43.10 -1.26
C PRO A 141 54.06 42.53 -2.62
N GLY A 142 54.95 42.16 -3.54
CA GLY A 142 54.57 41.73 -4.90
C GLY A 142 54.11 40.28 -5.07
N VAL A 143 54.57 39.34 -4.22
CA VAL A 143 54.43 37.89 -4.50
C VAL A 143 53.07 37.31 -4.05
N VAL A 144 52.31 38.03 -3.23
CA VAL A 144 50.99 37.58 -2.73
C VAL A 144 49.94 37.59 -3.84
N ALA A 145 50.05 38.49 -4.82
CA ALA A 145 49.08 38.60 -5.92
C ALA A 145 49.12 37.40 -6.88
N VAL A 146 50.29 36.80 -7.12
CA VAL A 146 50.44 35.69 -8.08
C VAL A 146 49.89 34.37 -7.53
N LEU A 147 50.04 34.11 -6.22
CA LEU A 147 49.51 32.90 -5.60
C LEU A 147 47.99 32.92 -5.46
N LEU A 148 47.38 34.10 -5.27
CA LEU A 148 45.92 34.27 -5.26
C LEU A 148 45.30 34.01 -6.64
N ALA A 149 45.97 34.41 -7.73
CA ALA A 149 45.49 34.17 -9.09
C ALA A 149 45.50 32.68 -9.47
N ALA A 150 46.50 31.91 -9.01
CA ALA A 150 46.57 30.47 -9.26
C ALA A 150 45.50 29.67 -8.50
N ALA A 151 45.21 30.06 -7.25
CA ALA A 151 44.15 29.43 -6.45
C ALA A 151 42.75 29.69 -7.02
N LEU A 152 42.48 30.90 -7.53
CA LEU A 152 41.21 31.20 -8.22
C LEU A 152 41.03 30.40 -9.51
N GLY A 153 42.11 30.17 -10.27
CA GLY A 153 42.05 29.37 -11.50
C GLY A 153 41.67 27.92 -11.27
N ALA A 154 42.16 27.31 -10.18
CA ALA A 154 41.83 25.92 -9.83
C ALA A 154 40.36 25.76 -9.35
N MET A 155 39.83 26.73 -8.60
CA MET A 155 38.41 26.71 -8.19
C MET A 155 37.46 26.86 -9.38
N LEU A 156 37.79 27.72 -10.36
CA LEU A 156 36.97 27.90 -11.56
C LEU A 156 36.93 26.64 -12.45
N ALA A 157 37.98 25.82 -12.45
CA ALA A 157 38.00 24.56 -13.20
C ALA A 157 37.16 23.45 -12.53
N ALA A 158 37.07 23.40 -11.20
CA ALA A 158 36.25 22.43 -10.47
C ALA A 158 34.74 22.70 -10.63
N ALA A 159 34.33 23.97 -10.78
CA ALA A 159 32.94 24.35 -11.04
C ALA A 159 32.43 23.92 -12.43
N ALA A 160 33.31 23.62 -13.38
CA ALA A 160 32.94 23.22 -14.74
C ALA A 160 32.56 21.74 -14.90
N PHE A 161 32.75 20.91 -13.86
CA PHE A 161 32.52 19.45 -13.91
C PHE A 161 31.33 18.96 -13.08
N ALA A 162 30.46 19.85 -12.58
CA ALA A 162 29.19 19.45 -11.98
C ALA A 162 28.16 19.14 -13.09
N PRO A 163 27.72 17.89 -13.28
CA PRO A 163 26.69 17.59 -14.27
C PRO A 163 25.32 18.13 -13.83
N ARG A 164 24.55 18.52 -14.84
CA ARG A 164 23.16 18.99 -14.84
C ARG A 164 22.25 18.20 -13.87
N LEU A 165 21.90 18.80 -12.74
CA LEU A 165 20.74 18.41 -11.91
C LEU A 165 19.71 19.54 -11.76
N ALA A 166 19.84 20.64 -12.50
CA ALA A 166 19.06 21.87 -12.29
C ALA A 166 17.93 22.13 -13.30
N ASP A 167 17.58 21.21 -14.19
CA ASP A 167 16.62 21.49 -15.29
C ASP A 167 15.17 21.01 -15.06
N SER A 168 14.82 20.47 -13.88
CA SER A 168 13.45 19.96 -13.61
C SER A 168 12.54 20.89 -12.80
N ARG A 169 12.87 22.18 -12.62
CA ARG A 169 12.08 23.11 -11.77
C ARG A 169 11.37 24.26 -12.50
N ARG A 170 11.22 24.23 -13.81
CA ARG A 170 10.47 25.27 -14.56
C ARG A 170 9.36 24.67 -15.40
N THR A 171 8.23 24.35 -14.78
CA THR A 171 6.88 24.42 -15.39
C THR A 171 5.83 24.24 -14.28
N ALA A 172 5.66 25.26 -13.44
CA ALA A 172 4.53 25.34 -12.52
C ALA A 172 4.20 26.80 -12.16
N ASP A 173 3.66 27.54 -13.13
CA ASP A 173 2.92 28.81 -13.00
C ASP A 173 2.09 28.90 -14.30
N ALA A 174 0.78 29.15 -14.40
CA ALA A 174 -0.38 29.49 -13.57
C ALA A 174 -1.63 29.30 -14.51
N PRO A 175 -2.87 29.75 -14.25
CA PRO A 175 -3.52 30.13 -12.99
C PRO A 175 -4.89 29.43 -12.74
N THR A 176 -5.31 29.51 -11.49
CA THR A 176 -6.69 29.53 -11.00
C THR A 176 -7.68 30.26 -11.91
N GLN A 177 -8.82 29.64 -12.22
CA GLN A 177 -10.08 30.35 -12.47
C GLN A 177 -11.31 29.54 -12.05
N GLN A 178 -12.13 30.22 -11.25
CA GLN A 178 -13.59 30.14 -11.10
C GLN A 178 -14.21 28.98 -10.32
N ALA A 179 -14.40 29.28 -9.04
CA ALA A 179 -15.54 28.87 -8.24
C ALA A 179 -16.85 29.24 -8.97
N ALA A 180 -17.67 28.23 -9.25
CA ALA A 180 -19.07 28.41 -9.61
C ALA A 180 -19.93 28.19 -8.36
N GLU A 181 -20.80 29.16 -8.14
CA GLU A 181 -21.72 29.34 -7.04
C GLU A 181 -22.67 28.15 -6.87
N THR A 182 -22.79 27.66 -5.64
CA THR A 182 -23.90 26.79 -5.24
C THR A 182 -25.07 27.68 -4.82
N PRO A 183 -26.25 27.59 -5.46
CA PRO A 183 -27.42 28.33 -5.02
C PRO A 183 -27.95 27.74 -3.70
N THR A 184 -28.10 28.63 -2.72
CA THR A 184 -28.77 28.43 -1.44
C THR A 184 -30.24 28.06 -1.67
N PRO A 185 -30.76 26.93 -1.16
CA PRO A 185 -32.20 26.70 -1.12
C PRO A 185 -32.82 27.58 -0.01
N PRO A 186 -33.98 28.21 -0.26
CA PRO A 186 -34.65 29.03 0.73
C PRO A 186 -35.19 28.17 1.88
N ALA A 187 -35.04 28.71 3.09
CA ALA A 187 -35.66 28.22 4.30
C ALA A 187 -37.19 28.11 4.10
N ALA A 188 -37.72 26.89 4.16
CA ALA A 188 -39.15 26.65 4.25
C ALA A 188 -39.55 26.63 5.72
N GLU A 189 -40.38 27.63 6.00
CA GLU A 189 -41.02 28.04 7.22
C GLU A 189 -41.87 26.95 7.88
N GLU A 190 -41.86 27.03 9.21
CA GLU A 190 -42.44 26.15 10.19
C GLU A 190 -43.96 26.38 10.27
N ALA A 191 -44.76 25.44 9.75
CA ALA A 191 -46.21 25.42 9.94
C ALA A 191 -46.59 24.30 10.92
N ARG A 192 -46.70 24.71 12.19
CA ARG A 192 -47.22 23.92 13.30
C ARG A 192 -48.74 23.84 13.18
N ALA A 193 -49.26 22.70 12.70
CA ALA A 193 -50.68 22.37 12.76
C ALA A 193 -50.94 21.49 14.00
N GLU A 194 -51.63 22.06 14.99
CA GLU A 194 -52.25 21.33 16.10
C GLU A 194 -53.29 20.35 15.56
N ALA A 195 -53.11 19.05 15.84
CA ALA A 195 -54.09 18.02 15.57
C ALA A 195 -55.03 17.82 16.78
N PRO A 196 -56.31 17.45 16.57
CA PRO A 196 -57.31 17.35 17.62
C PRO A 196 -57.10 16.10 18.49
N ALA A 197 -57.36 16.24 19.79
CA ALA A 197 -57.37 15.15 20.75
C ALA A 197 -58.39 14.07 20.35
N GLU A 198 -57.89 12.91 19.94
CA GLU A 198 -58.69 11.71 19.66
C GLU A 198 -59.09 11.00 20.96
N ALA A 199 -60.34 10.55 21.00
CA ALA A 199 -60.98 9.88 22.11
C ALA A 199 -60.33 8.51 22.43
N PRO A 200 -60.40 8.04 23.69
CA PRO A 200 -59.82 6.77 24.10
C PRO A 200 -60.49 5.60 23.36
N THR A 201 -59.72 4.93 22.51
CA THR A 201 -60.12 3.68 21.85
C THR A 201 -60.09 2.52 22.87
N PRO A 202 -61.03 1.57 22.76
CA PRO A 202 -61.10 0.41 23.65
C PRO A 202 -59.84 -0.47 23.54
N PRO A 203 -59.46 -1.17 24.62
CA PRO A 203 -58.23 -1.96 24.67
C PRO A 203 -58.23 -3.03 23.57
N ALA A 204 -57.25 -2.93 22.68
CA ALA A 204 -57.04 -3.90 21.61
C ALA A 204 -56.80 -5.30 22.20
N PRO A 205 -57.34 -6.36 21.58
CA PRO A 205 -57.10 -7.73 22.02
C PRO A 205 -55.61 -8.04 22.01
N SER A 206 -55.14 -8.63 23.11
CA SER A 206 -53.76 -9.03 23.33
C SER A 206 -53.23 -9.80 22.11
N PRO A 207 -52.16 -9.32 21.44
CA PRO A 207 -51.68 -9.94 20.22
C PRO A 207 -51.32 -11.40 20.49
N ALA A 208 -51.80 -12.29 19.63
CA ALA A 208 -51.44 -13.70 19.65
C ALA A 208 -49.90 -13.82 19.65
N PRO A 209 -49.33 -14.77 20.42
CA PRO A 209 -47.88 -14.93 20.52
C PRO A 209 -47.29 -15.02 19.11
N ALA A 210 -46.47 -14.02 18.75
CA ALA A 210 -45.79 -13.98 17.48
C ALA A 210 -45.08 -15.33 17.28
N ALA A 211 -45.42 -16.02 16.20
CA ALA A 211 -44.82 -17.30 15.86
C ALA A 211 -43.29 -17.15 15.97
N ALA A 212 -42.67 -18.06 16.71
CA ALA A 212 -41.22 -18.06 16.88
C ALA A 212 -40.58 -17.96 15.48
N PRO A 213 -39.65 -17.02 15.24
CA PRO A 213 -39.06 -16.82 13.93
C PRO A 213 -38.49 -18.15 13.45
N GLU A 214 -38.98 -18.62 12.30
CA GLU A 214 -38.43 -19.80 11.65
C GLU A 214 -36.92 -19.57 11.52
N PRO A 215 -36.07 -20.52 11.95
CA PRO A 215 -34.63 -20.33 11.98
C PRO A 215 -34.17 -19.90 10.59
N GLU A 216 -33.76 -18.63 10.46
CA GLU A 216 -33.34 -18.05 9.20
C GLU A 216 -32.26 -18.94 8.61
N ARG A 217 -32.59 -19.68 7.55
CA ARG A 217 -31.59 -20.45 6.81
C ARG A 217 -30.57 -19.45 6.32
N THR A 218 -29.39 -19.43 6.93
CA THR A 218 -28.30 -18.55 6.53
C THR A 218 -27.99 -18.85 5.07
N ALA A 219 -28.40 -17.94 4.18
CA ALA A 219 -28.14 -18.08 2.76
C ALA A 219 -26.63 -18.24 2.56
N ALA A 220 -26.24 -19.35 1.95
CA ALA A 220 -24.87 -19.58 1.58
C ALA A 220 -24.52 -18.74 0.34
N PHE A 221 -23.26 -18.32 0.26
CA PHE A 221 -22.73 -17.50 -0.83
C PHE A 221 -21.52 -18.21 -1.41
N ARG A 222 -21.43 -18.21 -2.74
CA ARG A 222 -20.28 -18.74 -3.46
C ARG A 222 -19.06 -17.89 -3.13
N LEU A 223 -17.89 -18.52 -3.13
CA LEU A 223 -16.61 -17.85 -2.89
C LEU A 223 -16.51 -16.56 -3.72
N ALA A 224 -15.93 -15.54 -3.12
CA ALA A 224 -15.87 -14.21 -3.69
C ALA A 224 -15.19 -14.19 -5.07
N PHE A 225 -15.81 -13.53 -6.03
CA PHE A 225 -15.29 -13.27 -7.37
C PHE A 225 -14.41 -12.03 -7.32
N ASP A 226 -13.09 -12.23 -7.30
CA ASP A 226 -12.15 -11.13 -7.26
C ASP A 226 -11.97 -10.45 -8.62
N ASN A 227 -11.73 -9.14 -8.59
CA ASN A 227 -11.65 -8.24 -9.75
C ASN A 227 -12.92 -8.26 -10.63
N ARG A 228 -14.07 -8.59 -10.04
CA ARG A 228 -15.35 -8.63 -10.74
C ARG A 228 -16.35 -7.73 -10.05
N ASP A 229 -16.96 -6.83 -10.80
CA ASP A 229 -18.20 -6.16 -10.43
C ASP A 229 -19.38 -6.97 -11.01
N ILE A 230 -20.58 -6.83 -10.44
CA ILE A 230 -21.80 -7.50 -10.88
C ILE A 230 -22.79 -6.42 -11.30
N ALA A 231 -23.27 -6.42 -12.53
CA ALA A 231 -24.38 -5.58 -12.95
C ALA A 231 -25.71 -6.10 -12.35
N GLY A 232 -26.60 -5.18 -11.97
CA GLY A 232 -27.85 -5.52 -11.29
C GLY A 232 -28.42 -4.35 -10.49
N ALA A 233 -29.71 -4.42 -10.16
CA ALA A 233 -30.47 -3.47 -9.38
C ALA A 233 -29.90 -3.34 -7.97
N GLN A 234 -29.42 -2.14 -7.62
CA GLN A 234 -28.86 -1.84 -6.31
C GLN A 234 -29.99 -1.57 -5.31
N ILE A 235 -29.98 -2.29 -4.18
CA ILE A 235 -30.97 -2.14 -3.10
C ILE A 235 -30.44 -1.40 -1.87
N ALA A 236 -29.12 -1.31 -1.73
CA ALA A 236 -28.48 -0.48 -0.71
C ALA A 236 -27.01 -0.22 -1.08
N ALA A 237 -26.46 0.86 -0.52
CA ALA A 237 -25.04 1.13 -0.49
C ALA A 237 -24.60 1.42 0.95
N LEU A 238 -23.49 0.81 1.36
CA LEU A 238 -22.84 1.04 2.64
C LEU A 238 -21.44 1.61 2.38
N ARG A 239 -20.94 2.44 3.29
CA ARG A 239 -19.60 3.03 3.23
C ARG A 239 -18.83 2.68 4.49
N ASN A 240 -17.51 2.71 4.41
CA ASN A 240 -16.60 2.41 5.52
C ASN A 240 -16.87 1.04 6.14
N VAL A 241 -17.19 0.06 5.29
CA VAL A 241 -17.35 -1.35 5.68
C VAL A 241 -16.23 -2.15 5.05
N ASP A 242 -15.84 -3.24 5.69
CA ASP A 242 -14.92 -4.22 5.09
C ASP A 242 -15.71 -5.27 4.27
N GLN A 243 -14.98 -6.15 3.59
CA GLN A 243 -15.60 -7.22 2.79
C GLN A 243 -16.46 -8.17 3.63
N PRO A 244 -16.03 -8.68 4.81
CA PRO A 244 -16.88 -9.49 5.68
C PRO A 244 -18.16 -8.76 6.12
N GLY A 245 -18.06 -7.48 6.46
CA GLY A 245 -19.21 -6.63 6.81
C GLY A 245 -20.18 -6.44 5.65
N CYS A 246 -19.67 -6.28 4.43
CA CYS A 246 -20.47 -6.21 3.21
C CYS A 246 -21.26 -7.52 2.96
N LEU A 247 -20.59 -8.67 3.07
CA LEU A 247 -21.23 -9.99 2.98
C LEU A 247 -22.29 -10.18 4.07
N ALA A 248 -21.96 -9.85 5.32
CA ALA A 248 -22.89 -9.95 6.45
C ALA A 248 -24.13 -9.08 6.26
N ALA A 249 -23.97 -7.88 5.70
CA ALA A 249 -25.09 -7.01 5.37
C ALA A 249 -26.01 -7.58 4.29
N CYS A 250 -25.44 -8.24 3.26
CA CYS A 250 -26.24 -8.93 2.26
C CYS A 250 -26.99 -10.13 2.86
N ARG A 251 -26.35 -10.93 3.73
CA ARG A 251 -26.97 -12.09 4.40
C ARG A 251 -28.19 -11.74 5.24
N ARG A 252 -28.19 -10.57 5.88
CA ARG A 252 -29.33 -10.08 6.69
C ARG A 252 -30.55 -9.67 5.85
N ARG A 253 -30.45 -9.69 4.53
CA ARG A 253 -31.48 -9.21 3.60
C ARG A 253 -31.96 -10.34 2.71
N ALA A 254 -33.22 -10.73 2.88
CA ALA A 254 -33.83 -11.78 2.06
C ALA A 254 -33.86 -11.43 0.56
N ASP A 255 -33.96 -10.14 0.23
CA ASP A 255 -33.97 -9.57 -1.12
C ASP A 255 -32.56 -9.39 -1.71
N CYS A 256 -31.49 -9.51 -0.93
CA CYS A 256 -30.13 -9.41 -1.45
C CYS A 256 -29.73 -10.74 -2.13
N ARG A 257 -29.36 -10.66 -3.42
CA ARG A 257 -28.89 -11.79 -4.23
C ARG A 257 -27.39 -11.76 -4.49
N ALA A 258 -26.82 -10.57 -4.54
CA ALA A 258 -25.39 -10.36 -4.71
C ALA A 258 -24.90 -9.15 -3.94
N TYR A 259 -23.60 -9.08 -3.71
CA TYR A 259 -22.94 -7.87 -3.22
C TYR A 259 -21.69 -7.59 -4.06
N VAL A 260 -21.30 -6.32 -4.10
CA VAL A 260 -20.05 -5.86 -4.70
C VAL A 260 -19.33 -4.98 -3.69
N PHE A 261 -18.15 -5.40 -3.26
CA PHE A 261 -17.27 -4.65 -2.38
C PHE A 261 -16.19 -3.94 -3.18
N ASP A 262 -16.12 -2.62 -3.07
CA ASP A 262 -15.04 -1.78 -3.60
C ASP A 262 -13.91 -1.70 -2.57
N LYS A 263 -12.83 -2.45 -2.83
CA LYS A 263 -11.64 -2.58 -1.98
C LYS A 263 -10.91 -1.26 -1.76
N TRP A 264 -11.06 -0.29 -2.66
CA TRP A 264 -10.30 0.97 -2.61
C TRP A 264 -11.07 2.06 -1.88
N ASN A 265 -12.40 2.02 -1.95
CA ASN A 265 -13.27 3.02 -1.32
C ASN A 265 -13.98 2.52 -0.06
N HIS A 266 -13.72 1.27 0.36
CA HIS A 266 -14.40 0.60 1.47
C HIS A 266 -15.94 0.72 1.36
N ALA A 267 -16.43 0.57 0.12
CA ALA A 267 -17.83 0.78 -0.23
C ALA A 267 -18.48 -0.54 -0.65
N CYS A 268 -19.64 -0.83 -0.10
CA CYS A 268 -20.40 -2.04 -0.38
C CYS A 268 -21.69 -1.68 -1.13
N ARG A 269 -21.96 -2.36 -2.24
CA ARG A 269 -23.20 -2.25 -3.01
C ARG A 269 -23.94 -3.56 -2.93
N LEU A 270 -25.13 -3.55 -2.30
CA LEU A 270 -26.01 -4.71 -2.22
C LEU A 270 -26.96 -4.72 -3.42
N LYS A 271 -27.17 -5.89 -4.02
CA LYS A 271 -27.94 -6.04 -5.26
C LYS A 271 -29.08 -7.06 -5.11
N ALA A 272 -30.23 -6.72 -5.68
CA ALA A 272 -31.41 -7.60 -5.72
C ALA A 272 -31.29 -8.70 -6.79
N ASP A 273 -30.44 -8.53 -7.77
CA ASP A 273 -30.19 -9.47 -8.85
C ASP A 273 -28.72 -9.41 -9.30
N ALA A 274 -28.35 -10.32 -10.19
CA ALA A 274 -27.00 -10.45 -10.71
C ALA A 274 -27.05 -10.83 -12.19
N ILE A 275 -26.93 -9.83 -13.06
CA ILE A 275 -27.22 -9.95 -14.50
C ILE A 275 -25.97 -10.36 -15.28
N ALA A 276 -24.88 -9.61 -15.08
CA ALA A 276 -23.61 -9.84 -15.77
C ALA A 276 -22.43 -9.54 -14.85
N PHE A 277 -21.32 -10.23 -15.04
CA PHE A 277 -20.05 -9.80 -14.46
C PHE A 277 -19.47 -8.64 -15.27
N THR A 278 -18.60 -7.83 -14.69
CA THR A 278 -17.74 -6.87 -15.40
C THR A 278 -16.35 -6.92 -14.78
N LEU A 279 -15.30 -6.81 -15.59
CA LEU A 279 -13.93 -6.74 -15.09
C LEU A 279 -13.72 -5.40 -14.39
N ASN A 280 -13.38 -5.44 -13.10
CA ASN A 280 -13.08 -4.26 -12.31
C ASN A 280 -12.11 -4.60 -11.15
N PRO A 281 -10.83 -4.25 -11.24
CA PRO A 281 -9.78 -4.60 -10.27
C PRO A 281 -10.08 -4.15 -8.84
N ARG A 282 -10.83 -3.06 -8.68
CA ARG A 282 -11.22 -2.55 -7.36
C ARG A 282 -12.32 -3.38 -6.70
N ALA A 283 -13.03 -4.21 -7.46
CA ALA A 283 -14.23 -4.88 -7.00
C ALA A 283 -13.97 -6.34 -6.61
N THR A 284 -14.55 -6.75 -5.49
CA THR A 284 -14.69 -8.14 -5.09
C THR A 284 -16.17 -8.39 -4.85
N SER A 285 -16.76 -9.32 -5.60
CA SER A 285 -18.20 -9.57 -5.53
C SER A 285 -18.51 -10.92 -4.91
N GLY A 286 -19.72 -11.09 -4.41
CA GLY A 286 -20.24 -12.41 -4.02
C GLY A 286 -21.68 -12.59 -4.46
N LEU A 287 -22.04 -13.86 -4.69
CA LEU A 287 -23.34 -14.27 -5.21
C LEU A 287 -23.92 -15.33 -4.29
N ARG A 288 -25.22 -15.26 -4.00
CA ARG A 288 -25.91 -16.32 -3.27
C ARG A 288 -25.89 -17.63 -4.04
N ASP A 289 -25.83 -18.75 -3.33
CA ASP A 289 -25.77 -20.08 -3.93
C ASP A 289 -27.01 -20.44 -4.74
N ASP A 290 -28.17 -19.92 -4.34
CA ASP A 290 -29.46 -20.09 -4.99
C ASP A 290 -29.67 -19.16 -6.21
N SER A 291 -28.72 -18.27 -6.49
CA SER A 291 -28.81 -17.34 -7.61
C SER A 291 -28.11 -17.91 -8.85
N PRO A 292 -28.67 -17.70 -10.05
CA PRO A 292 -28.01 -18.12 -11.28
C PRO A 292 -26.69 -17.36 -11.46
N LEU A 293 -25.69 -18.02 -12.04
CA LEU A 293 -24.40 -17.39 -12.30
C LEU A 293 -24.58 -16.29 -13.38
N PRO A 294 -24.13 -15.04 -13.12
CA PRO A 294 -24.17 -13.98 -14.10
C PRO A 294 -23.41 -14.36 -15.37
N ARG A 295 -23.88 -13.86 -16.51
CA ARG A 295 -23.19 -14.09 -17.78
C ARG A 295 -21.87 -13.31 -17.80
N ALA A 296 -20.88 -13.84 -18.51
CA ALA A 296 -19.71 -13.06 -18.84
C ALA A 296 -20.14 -11.87 -19.72
N PRO A 297 -19.66 -10.66 -19.44
CA PRO A 297 -19.98 -9.47 -20.22
C PRO A 297 -19.37 -9.58 -21.61
N ALA A 298 -20.12 -9.11 -22.61
CA ALA A 298 -19.60 -8.83 -23.93
C ALA A 298 -19.39 -7.31 -24.01
N GLY A 299 -18.15 -6.86 -23.81
CA GLY A 299 -17.82 -5.44 -23.85
C GLY A 299 -16.33 -5.21 -24.02
N PRO A 300 -15.91 -4.07 -24.60
CA PRO A 300 -14.50 -3.74 -24.74
C PRO A 300 -13.86 -3.57 -23.37
N ILE A 301 -12.62 -4.04 -23.24
CA ILE A 301 -11.79 -3.78 -22.07
C ILE A 301 -11.01 -2.49 -22.33
N ALA A 302 -11.18 -1.51 -21.47
CA ALA A 302 -10.41 -0.27 -21.43
C ALA A 302 -9.35 -0.32 -20.32
N MET A 303 -8.27 0.45 -20.46
CA MET A 303 -7.30 0.66 -19.37
C MET A 303 -7.62 1.99 -18.68
N GLU A 304 -7.77 1.96 -17.35
CA GLU A 304 -7.83 3.16 -16.52
C GLU A 304 -6.47 3.38 -15.84
N ARG A 305 -5.90 4.59 -15.95
CA ARG A 305 -4.60 4.94 -15.37
C ARG A 305 -4.75 5.63 -14.01
N TYR A 306 -3.80 5.35 -13.14
CA TYR A 306 -3.66 5.89 -11.79
C TYR A 306 -2.26 6.48 -11.63
N PRO A 307 -2.04 7.74 -12.06
CA PRO A 307 -0.72 8.37 -11.98
C PRO A 307 -0.30 8.59 -10.54
N SER A 308 1.00 8.45 -10.27
CA SER A 308 1.59 8.62 -8.92
C SER A 308 0.95 7.71 -7.87
N ARG A 309 0.54 6.51 -8.29
CA ARG A 309 0.00 5.44 -7.45
C ARG A 309 0.74 4.14 -7.71
N ALA A 310 0.77 3.28 -6.71
CA ALA A 310 1.28 1.93 -6.81
C ALA A 310 0.29 0.93 -6.19
N PHE A 311 0.13 -0.23 -6.82
CA PHE A 311 -0.50 -1.38 -6.18
C PHE A 311 0.49 -2.08 -5.23
N PRO A 312 0.01 -2.61 -4.08
CA PRO A 312 0.87 -3.31 -3.13
C PRO A 312 1.30 -4.68 -3.65
N GLY A 313 2.53 -5.07 -3.31
CA GLY A 313 3.13 -6.35 -3.68
C GLY A 313 3.86 -6.32 -5.01
N GLU A 314 4.51 -7.42 -5.35
CA GLU A 314 5.39 -7.55 -6.52
C GLU A 314 4.66 -7.89 -7.83
N GLY A 315 3.36 -8.20 -7.74
CA GLY A 315 2.63 -8.82 -8.85
C GLY A 315 2.98 -10.30 -9.04
N TYR A 316 2.44 -10.92 -10.09
CA TYR A 316 2.78 -12.29 -10.48
C TYR A 316 3.93 -12.34 -11.49
N ARG A 317 4.27 -11.20 -12.09
CA ARG A 317 5.30 -11.07 -13.11
C ARG A 317 5.90 -9.67 -13.06
N ILE A 318 7.22 -9.61 -13.24
CA ILE A 318 8.00 -8.37 -13.27
C ILE A 318 8.84 -8.39 -14.55
N ASP A 319 8.67 -7.37 -15.39
CA ASP A 319 9.44 -7.23 -16.63
C ASP A 319 10.08 -5.84 -16.71
N ALA A 320 11.26 -5.73 -17.31
CA ALA A 320 11.80 -4.42 -17.69
C ALA A 320 10.89 -3.77 -18.74
N SER A 321 10.67 -2.45 -18.64
CA SER A 321 9.82 -1.72 -19.58
C SER A 321 10.32 -0.30 -19.80
N GLU A 322 10.14 0.23 -21.00
CA GLU A 322 10.62 1.57 -21.39
C GLU A 322 9.75 2.71 -20.83
N GLY A 323 8.67 2.40 -20.12
CA GLY A 323 7.80 3.39 -19.51
C GLY A 323 6.41 2.85 -19.15
N PRO A 324 5.56 3.70 -18.53
CA PRO A 324 4.20 3.32 -18.13
C PRO A 324 3.33 2.83 -19.31
N GLN A 325 3.47 3.43 -20.49
CA GLN A 325 2.69 3.08 -21.68
C GLN A 325 3.05 1.68 -22.21
N ALA A 326 4.33 1.33 -22.19
CA ALA A 326 4.79 0.00 -22.57
C ALA A 326 4.30 -1.05 -21.54
N CYS A 327 4.36 -0.72 -20.25
CA CYS A 327 3.82 -1.56 -19.18
C CYS A 327 2.30 -1.76 -19.29
N GLU A 328 1.55 -0.71 -19.64
CA GLU A 328 0.11 -0.79 -19.91
C GLU A 328 -0.20 -1.73 -21.08
N ALA A 329 0.57 -1.66 -22.17
CA ALA A 329 0.40 -2.54 -23.32
C ALA A 329 0.66 -4.01 -22.95
N LEU A 330 1.73 -4.28 -22.19
CA LEU A 330 2.03 -5.62 -21.65
C LEU A 330 0.85 -6.16 -20.85
N CYS A 331 0.29 -5.36 -19.93
CA CYS A 331 -0.89 -5.79 -19.16
C CYS A 331 -2.13 -5.99 -20.05
N ARG A 332 -2.37 -5.10 -21.01
CA ARG A 332 -3.51 -5.20 -21.92
C ARG A 332 -3.52 -6.53 -22.66
N ASP A 333 -2.37 -6.95 -23.16
CA ASP A 333 -2.21 -8.14 -24.00
C ASP A 333 -2.13 -9.44 -23.18
N ASP A 334 -1.77 -9.37 -21.90
CA ASP A 334 -1.78 -10.52 -20.99
C ASP A 334 -3.19 -10.81 -20.45
N ALA A 335 -3.75 -11.98 -20.77
CA ALA A 335 -5.09 -12.37 -20.35
C ALA A 335 -5.28 -12.53 -18.82
N VAL A 336 -4.20 -12.78 -18.07
CA VAL A 336 -4.21 -12.92 -16.60
C VAL A 336 -4.10 -11.56 -15.92
N CYS A 337 -3.42 -10.60 -16.55
CA CYS A 337 -3.22 -9.28 -15.98
C CYS A 337 -4.57 -8.55 -15.83
N VAL A 338 -4.85 -8.07 -14.62
CA VAL A 338 -5.97 -7.17 -14.32
C VAL A 338 -5.51 -5.74 -14.05
N ALA A 339 -4.25 -5.57 -13.66
CA ALA A 339 -3.66 -4.28 -13.35
C ALA A 339 -2.13 -4.32 -13.42
N PHE A 340 -1.50 -3.14 -13.50
CA PHE A 340 -0.05 -3.00 -13.51
C PHE A 340 0.42 -1.85 -12.61
N THR A 341 1.70 -1.88 -12.25
CA THR A 341 2.44 -0.77 -11.65
C THR A 341 3.80 -0.67 -12.35
N PHE A 342 4.10 0.48 -12.94
CA PHE A 342 5.42 0.80 -13.47
C PHE A 342 6.19 1.62 -12.43
N ARG A 343 7.37 1.13 -12.03
CA ARG A 343 8.30 1.80 -11.10
C ARG A 343 9.24 2.69 -11.91
N LEU A 344 9.10 4.01 -11.77
CA LEU A 344 9.85 5.00 -12.54
C LEU A 344 11.35 5.01 -12.21
N ASP A 345 11.68 4.73 -10.95
CA ASP A 345 13.05 4.66 -10.43
C ASP A 345 13.81 3.41 -10.88
N GLU A 346 13.10 2.31 -11.08
CA GLU A 346 13.67 1.01 -11.42
C GLU A 346 13.54 0.66 -12.91
N GLY A 347 12.61 1.27 -13.63
CA GLY A 347 12.32 0.93 -15.03
C GLY A 347 11.66 -0.44 -15.18
N VAL A 348 10.94 -0.91 -14.16
CA VAL A 348 10.30 -2.23 -14.15
C VAL A 348 8.77 -2.13 -14.07
N CYS A 349 8.12 -3.09 -14.71
CA CYS A 349 6.68 -3.25 -14.82
C CYS A 349 6.24 -4.46 -14.01
N HIS A 350 5.44 -4.23 -12.98
CA HIS A 350 4.80 -5.27 -12.17
C HIS A 350 3.39 -5.53 -12.70
N LEU A 351 3.09 -6.77 -13.07
CA LEU A 351 1.76 -7.20 -13.54
C LEU A 351 1.03 -7.95 -12.43
N PHE A 352 -0.24 -7.63 -12.25
CA PHE A 352 -1.06 -8.15 -11.14
C PHE A 352 -2.25 -8.95 -11.67
N ALA A 353 -2.50 -10.11 -11.08
CA ALA A 353 -3.70 -10.93 -11.32
C ALA A 353 -4.84 -10.57 -10.36
N THR A 354 -4.48 -10.00 -9.20
CA THR A 354 -5.37 -9.40 -8.20
C THR A 354 -4.70 -8.16 -7.63
N THR A 355 -5.50 -7.20 -7.15
CA THR A 355 -4.96 -5.99 -6.52
C THR A 355 -5.59 -5.71 -5.17
N GLY A 356 -4.79 -5.19 -4.25
CA GLY A 356 -5.25 -4.50 -3.05
C GLY A 356 -5.56 -3.03 -3.31
N GLU A 357 -5.74 -2.26 -2.24
CA GLU A 357 -5.84 -0.80 -2.30
C GLU A 357 -4.52 -0.19 -2.75
N TYR A 358 -4.55 0.68 -3.76
CA TYR A 358 -3.35 1.40 -4.17
C TYR A 358 -2.95 2.44 -3.11
N PHE A 359 -1.67 2.81 -3.08
CA PHE A 359 -1.17 3.88 -2.22
C PHE A 359 -0.49 4.98 -3.03
N PRO A 360 -0.42 6.23 -2.52
CA PRO A 360 0.36 7.30 -3.15
C PRO A 360 1.84 6.90 -3.30
N ASN A 361 2.37 7.02 -4.52
CA ASN A 361 3.79 6.83 -4.80
C ASN A 361 4.18 7.66 -6.02
N ALA A 362 4.93 8.74 -5.80
CA ALA A 362 5.34 9.66 -6.87
C ALA A 362 6.29 9.02 -7.89
N LEU A 363 6.95 7.92 -7.54
CA LEU A 363 7.85 7.14 -8.39
C LEU A 363 7.14 5.95 -9.04
N ALA A 364 5.81 5.94 -9.09
CA ALA A 364 5.05 4.89 -9.74
C ALA A 364 3.91 5.42 -10.63
N ASP A 365 3.60 4.65 -11.65
CA ASP A 365 2.44 4.87 -12.52
C ASP A 365 1.69 3.54 -12.68
N SER A 366 0.45 3.49 -12.25
CA SER A 366 -0.35 2.28 -12.24
C SER A 366 -1.50 2.35 -13.24
N GLY A 367 -2.08 1.20 -13.55
CA GLY A 367 -3.33 1.14 -14.30
C GLY A 367 -4.05 -0.17 -14.12
N GLY A 368 -5.33 -0.21 -14.46
CA GLY A 368 -6.19 -1.37 -14.30
C GLY A 368 -7.13 -1.56 -15.48
N LYS A 369 -7.38 -2.81 -15.87
CA LYS A 369 -8.38 -3.14 -16.87
C LYS A 369 -9.78 -2.88 -16.35
N ARG A 370 -10.64 -2.25 -17.14
CA ARG A 370 -12.05 -2.08 -16.82
C ARG A 370 -12.92 -2.44 -18.00
N GLN A 371 -14.05 -3.03 -17.68
CA GLN A 371 -15.09 -3.36 -18.63
C GLN A 371 -16.36 -2.67 -18.15
N ASN A 372 -16.94 -1.83 -19.01
CA ASN A 372 -18.16 -1.07 -18.70
C ASN A 372 -19.41 -1.78 -19.21
#